data_AF-A0A816HL50-F1
#
_entry.id   AF-A0A816HL50-F1
#
_cell.length_a   1.000
_cell.length_b   1.000
_cell.length_c   1.000
_cell.angle_alpha   90.00
_cell.angle_beta   90.00
_cell.angle_gamma   90.00
#
_symmetry.space_group_name_H-M   'P 1'
#
loop_
_entity.id
_entity.type
_entity.pdbx_description
1 polymer ?
#
loop_
_entity_poly.entity_id
_entity_poly.type
_entity_poly.pdbx_seq_one_letter_code
_entity_poly.pdbx_strand_id
1 'polypeptide(L)'
;MAQQFDDGQFLGALALNMDFLTGVHANSHVPPVIGSGRRYSITGEQQYRSIIENFYSLVWNNHTYSTGGSNGGNGSVGFDQQEHYSDPNLLSQTLWNNNQEFCVQYNMLRLIRMLIQWTGKVQYANSYERIYVNSIWGTQNPEEPGHMLYSYPLGEGVSKPTSVGGGDVGYGTQFDSFWCCYTTAIDQWTKMSDSIYFRQNSSIYVNLFVSSE
;
A
#
# COMPACT_ATOMS: atom_id res chain seq x y z
N MET A 1 5.97 24.56 -9.27
CA MET A 1 4.53 24.24 -9.26
C MET A 1 4.23 23.07 -8.34
N ALA A 2 4.82 21.88 -8.51
CA ALA A 2 4.55 20.72 -7.64
C ALA A 2 4.64 21.01 -6.12
N GLN A 3 5.66 21.77 -5.69
CA GLN A 3 5.83 22.17 -4.28
C GLN A 3 4.63 22.89 -3.66
N GLN A 4 3.82 23.59 -4.46
CA GLN A 4 2.66 24.33 -3.95
C GLN A 4 1.51 23.40 -3.52
N PHE A 5 1.59 22.11 -3.88
CA PHE A 5 0.63 21.07 -3.50
C PHE A 5 1.15 20.19 -2.35
N ASP A 6 2.31 20.51 -1.77
CA ASP A 6 2.85 19.77 -0.63
C ASP A 6 2.00 20.08 0.62
N ASP A 7 1.48 19.03 1.26
CA ASP A 7 0.92 19.16 2.61
C ASP A 7 2.08 19.35 3.60
N GLY A 8 2.35 20.61 3.94
CA GLY A 8 3.44 20.97 4.83
C GLY A 8 3.31 20.41 6.24
N GLN A 9 2.09 20.13 6.72
CA GLN A 9 1.88 19.56 8.05
C GLN A 9 2.25 18.08 8.03
N PHE A 10 1.66 17.32 7.10
CA PHE A 10 1.89 15.89 7.02
C PHE A 10 3.31 15.54 6.55
N LEU A 11 3.75 16.12 5.43
CA LEU A 11 5.09 15.85 4.89
C LEU A 11 6.19 16.43 5.78
N GLY A 12 5.93 17.55 6.46
CA GLY A 12 6.85 18.13 7.43
C GLY A 12 7.08 17.22 8.64
N ALA A 13 6.02 16.63 9.20
CA ALA A 13 6.13 15.65 10.27
C ALA A 13 6.96 14.42 9.84
N LEU A 14 6.71 13.89 8.64
CA LEU A 14 7.48 12.77 8.09
C LEU A 14 8.94 13.14 7.83
N ALA A 15 9.24 14.36 7.39
CA ALA A 15 10.62 14.83 7.21
C ALA A 15 11.39 14.85 8.55
N LEU A 16 10.69 15.07 9.67
CA LEU A 16 11.22 15.02 11.03
C LEU A 16 11.16 13.62 11.67
N ASN A 17 10.78 12.58 10.91
CA ASN A 17 10.59 11.21 11.39
C ASN A 17 9.59 11.10 12.55
N MET A 18 8.53 11.92 12.53
CA MET A 18 7.45 11.86 13.50
C MET A 18 6.32 10.96 12.99
N ASP A 19 5.90 9.99 13.81
CA ASP A 19 4.72 9.18 13.53
C ASP A 19 3.45 10.00 13.80
N PHE A 20 2.83 10.50 12.73
CA PHE A 20 1.58 11.24 12.77
C PHE A 20 0.51 10.54 11.92
N LEU A 21 0.56 9.19 11.88
CA LEU A 21 -0.30 8.38 11.03
C LEU A 21 -1.64 8.04 11.69
N THR A 22 -1.71 7.90 13.01
CA THR A 22 -2.97 7.57 13.70
C THR A 22 -4.11 8.50 13.25
N GLY A 23 -5.20 7.91 12.76
CA GLY A 23 -6.40 8.63 12.35
C GLY A 23 -6.30 9.35 11.01
N VAL A 24 -5.21 9.20 10.25
CA VAL A 24 -5.13 9.71 8.88
C VAL A 24 -5.63 8.66 7.89
N HIS A 25 -6.41 9.08 6.91
CA HIS A 25 -6.90 8.21 5.83
C HIS A 25 -5.72 7.71 5.01
N ALA A 26 -5.44 6.41 5.04
CA ALA A 26 -4.16 5.87 4.59
C ALA A 26 -3.92 6.18 3.11
N ASN A 27 -4.88 5.83 2.24
CA ASN A 27 -4.72 5.99 0.79
C ASN A 27 -4.71 7.46 0.33
N SER A 28 -5.19 8.40 1.15
CA SER A 28 -5.07 9.83 0.84
C SER A 28 -3.65 10.36 1.04
N HIS A 29 -2.88 9.69 1.89
CA HIS A 29 -1.58 10.17 2.36
C HIS A 29 -0.38 9.41 1.76
N VAL A 30 -0.54 8.16 1.30
CA VAL A 30 0.55 7.47 0.56
C VAL A 30 0.91 8.17 -0.76
N PRO A 31 -0.03 8.63 -1.61
CA PRO A 31 0.30 9.25 -2.90
C PRO A 31 1.13 10.55 -2.79
N PRO A 32 0.85 11.50 -1.88
CA PRO A 32 1.73 12.64 -1.62
C PRO A 32 3.16 12.24 -1.22
N VAL A 33 3.31 11.17 -0.43
CA VAL A 33 4.61 10.61 -0.08
C VAL A 33 5.33 10.10 -1.32
N ILE A 34 4.67 9.33 -2.19
CA ILE A 34 5.23 8.90 -3.50
C ILE A 34 5.65 10.11 -4.33
N GLY A 35 4.84 11.18 -4.32
CA GLY A 35 5.15 12.46 -4.96
C GLY A 35 6.48 13.06 -4.49
N SER A 36 6.74 13.01 -3.17
CA SER A 36 8.03 13.38 -2.59
C SER A 36 9.16 12.54 -3.18
N GLY A 37 9.02 11.22 -3.26
CA GLY A 37 10.03 10.37 -3.88
C GLY A 37 10.29 10.69 -5.36
N ARG A 38 9.25 11.05 -6.11
CA ARG A 38 9.41 11.47 -7.50
C ARG A 38 10.18 12.79 -7.58
N ARG A 39 9.91 13.72 -6.68
CA ARG A 39 10.64 14.98 -6.58
C ARG A 39 12.13 14.74 -6.28
N TYR A 40 12.44 13.92 -5.27
CA TYR A 40 13.83 13.54 -4.99
C TYR A 40 14.55 13.00 -6.22
N SER A 41 13.89 12.12 -6.98
CA SER A 41 14.48 11.51 -8.19
C SER A 41 14.78 12.53 -9.30
N ILE A 42 14.14 13.70 -9.29
CA ILE A 42 14.33 14.77 -10.28
C ILE A 42 15.30 15.84 -9.77
N THR A 43 15.17 16.23 -8.49
CA THR A 43 15.88 17.40 -7.94
C THR A 43 17.09 17.05 -7.08
N GLY A 44 17.15 15.83 -6.55
CA GLY A 44 18.18 15.41 -5.60
C GLY A 44 18.04 16.00 -4.18
N GLU A 45 16.94 16.72 -3.90
CA GLU A 45 16.66 17.32 -2.59
C GLU A 45 16.45 16.23 -1.52
N GLN A 46 17.43 16.04 -0.64
CA GLN A 46 17.49 14.91 0.30
C GLN A 46 16.29 14.83 1.25
N GLN A 47 15.69 15.97 1.61
CA GLN A 47 14.51 15.98 2.48
C GLN A 47 13.36 15.10 1.97
N TYR A 48 13.15 15.04 0.64
CA TYR A 48 12.07 14.24 0.07
C TYR A 48 12.40 12.75 0.02
N ARG A 49 13.69 12.40 -0.02
CA ARG A 49 14.12 11.02 0.20
C ARG A 49 13.86 10.61 1.65
N SER A 50 14.22 11.47 2.61
CA SER A 50 13.97 11.19 4.03
C SER A 50 12.49 10.98 4.32
N ILE A 51 11.59 11.76 3.70
CA ILE A 51 10.14 11.56 3.82
C ILE A 51 9.74 10.13 3.43
N ILE A 52 10.21 9.63 2.29
CA ILE A 52 9.92 8.27 1.80
C ILE A 52 10.49 7.20 2.75
N GLU A 53 11.76 7.34 3.13
CA GLU A 53 12.44 6.38 4.00
C GLU A 53 11.80 6.33 5.39
N ASN A 54 11.45 7.48 5.96
CA ASN A 54 10.77 7.60 7.24
C ASN A 54 9.35 7.03 7.16
N PHE A 55 8.56 7.42 6.15
CA PHE A 55 7.20 6.90 5.99
C PHE A 55 7.17 5.38 5.86
N TYR A 56 8.04 4.81 5.01
CA TYR A 56 8.19 3.36 4.92
C TYR A 56 8.53 2.75 6.28
N SER A 57 9.51 3.30 6.99
CA SER A 57 9.94 2.79 8.29
C SER A 57 8.80 2.81 9.32
N LEU A 58 8.07 3.93 9.41
CA LEU A 58 6.94 4.10 10.31
C LEU A 58 5.83 3.10 9.99
N VAL A 59 5.39 3.02 8.73
CA VAL A 59 4.34 2.09 8.33
C VAL A 59 4.76 0.64 8.53
N TRP A 60 5.95 0.26 8.07
CA TRP A 60 6.43 -1.12 8.09
C TRP A 60 6.66 -1.64 9.51
N ASN A 61 7.18 -0.80 10.41
CA ASN A 61 7.51 -1.23 11.77
C ASN A 61 6.31 -1.15 12.72
N ASN A 62 5.40 -0.19 12.53
CA ASN A 62 4.38 0.12 13.52
C ASN A 62 2.95 -0.14 13.05
N HIS A 63 2.69 -0.20 11.74
CA HIS A 63 1.34 -0.20 11.16
C HIS A 63 1.11 -1.30 10.11
N THR A 64 1.95 -2.34 10.11
CA THR A 64 1.91 -3.41 9.11
C THR A 64 1.58 -4.76 9.74
N TYR A 65 0.62 -5.47 9.17
CA TYR A 65 0.26 -6.84 9.57
C TYR A 65 1.26 -7.86 9.04
N SER A 66 1.13 -9.12 9.46
CA SER A 66 1.99 -10.23 9.00
C SER A 66 1.94 -10.46 7.48
N THR A 67 0.84 -10.09 6.81
CA THR A 67 0.69 -10.17 5.35
C THR A 67 1.45 -9.08 4.61
N GLY A 68 2.07 -8.11 5.31
CA GLY A 68 2.73 -6.96 4.70
C GLY A 68 1.80 -5.79 4.40
N GLY A 69 0.48 -6.02 4.41
CA GLY A 69 -0.49 -4.94 4.28
C GLY A 69 -0.58 -4.06 5.53
N SER A 70 -1.21 -2.90 5.41
CA SER A 70 -1.40 -1.91 6.49
C SER A 70 -2.85 -1.42 6.56
N ASN A 71 -3.14 -0.39 7.38
CA ASN A 71 -4.47 0.22 7.61
C ASN A 71 -5.58 -0.70 8.17
N GLY A 72 -6.47 -0.09 8.94
CA GLY A 72 -7.56 -0.77 9.65
C GLY A 72 -7.96 0.05 10.86
N GLY A 73 -9.27 0.24 11.04
CA GLY A 73 -9.82 1.08 12.10
C GLY A 73 -10.18 0.25 13.34
N ASN A 74 -9.63 0.64 14.49
CA ASN A 74 -10.15 0.35 15.83
C ASN A 74 -9.39 1.21 16.86
N GLY A 75 -9.72 1.11 18.15
CA GLY A 75 -9.03 1.81 19.23
C GLY A 75 -9.39 3.29 19.23
N SER A 76 -8.38 4.16 19.28
CA SER A 76 -8.57 5.61 19.34
C SER A 76 -9.27 6.22 18.12
N VAL A 77 -9.20 5.55 16.97
CA VAL A 77 -9.81 6.03 15.71
C VAL A 77 -11.25 5.58 15.53
N GLY A 78 -11.69 4.52 16.23
CA GLY A 78 -13.03 3.96 16.09
C GLY A 78 -13.16 2.88 15.00
N PHE A 79 -14.23 2.08 15.10
CA PHE A 79 -14.49 0.92 14.24
C PHE A 79 -14.97 1.27 12.82
N ASP A 80 -15.45 2.50 12.60
CA ASP A 80 -15.90 2.97 11.29
C ASP A 80 -14.75 3.52 10.43
N GLN A 81 -13.54 3.65 10.97
CA GLN A 81 -12.37 4.21 10.29
C GLN A 81 -11.48 3.13 9.63
N GLN A 82 -12.08 2.19 8.89
CA GLN A 82 -11.38 1.03 8.33
C GLN A 82 -10.27 1.37 7.33
N GLU A 83 -10.37 2.53 6.66
CA GLU A 83 -9.39 3.04 5.69
C GLU A 83 -8.28 3.91 6.31
N HIS A 84 -8.30 4.07 7.64
CA HIS A 84 -7.33 4.89 8.36
C HIS A 84 -6.23 4.04 8.97
N TYR A 85 -5.10 4.66 9.29
CA TYR A 85 -4.12 4.04 10.17
C TYR A 85 -4.62 4.08 11.61
N SER A 86 -4.57 2.94 12.31
CA SER A 86 -4.84 2.85 13.74
C SER A 86 -3.68 3.37 14.58
N ASP A 87 -3.80 3.23 15.90
CA ASP A 87 -2.67 3.40 16.80
C ASP A 87 -1.50 2.46 16.44
N PRO A 88 -0.24 2.94 16.52
CA PRO A 88 0.93 2.15 16.20
C PRO A 88 1.06 0.97 17.17
N ASN A 89 1.52 -0.18 16.66
CA ASN A 89 1.76 -1.41 17.42
C ASN A 89 0.52 -2.05 18.07
N LEU A 90 -0.69 -1.62 17.70
CA LEU A 90 -1.96 -2.16 18.22
C LEU A 90 -2.81 -2.88 17.15
N LEU A 91 -2.18 -3.37 16.08
CA LEU A 91 -2.83 -4.04 14.93
C LEU A 91 -3.65 -5.29 15.31
N SER A 92 -3.37 -5.94 16.44
CA SER A 92 -4.20 -7.07 16.90
C SER A 92 -5.62 -6.62 17.27
N GLN A 93 -5.81 -5.34 17.59
CA GLN A 93 -7.11 -4.78 17.93
C GLN A 93 -7.91 -4.46 16.68
N THR A 94 -7.29 -4.26 15.51
CA THR A 94 -8.00 -3.83 14.31
C THR A 94 -8.60 -4.97 13.49
N LEU A 95 -8.32 -6.23 13.84
CA LEU A 95 -8.67 -7.41 13.05
C LEU A 95 -10.20 -7.55 12.89
N TRP A 96 -10.70 -7.33 11.67
CA TRP A 96 -12.13 -7.32 11.38
C TRP A 96 -12.42 -7.77 9.94
N ASN A 97 -13.62 -7.46 9.42
CA ASN A 97 -14.02 -7.78 8.06
C ASN A 97 -13.52 -6.80 7.00
N ASN A 98 -12.86 -5.71 7.40
CA ASN A 98 -12.37 -4.68 6.48
C ASN A 98 -11.05 -4.11 7.01
N ASN A 99 -9.95 -4.63 6.48
CA ASN A 99 -8.58 -4.20 6.75
C ASN A 99 -7.82 -4.13 5.43
N GLN A 100 -6.66 -3.48 5.38
CA GLN A 100 -5.79 -3.50 4.19
C GLN A 100 -6.55 -3.15 2.91
N GLU A 101 -6.97 -1.89 2.83
CA GLU A 101 -7.54 -1.33 1.60
C GLU A 101 -6.53 -1.55 0.47
N PHE A 102 -6.99 -2.10 -0.64
CA PHE A 102 -6.12 -2.51 -1.74
C PHE A 102 -5.29 -1.34 -2.30
N CYS A 103 -5.88 -0.15 -2.40
CA CYS A 103 -5.17 1.03 -2.91
C CYS A 103 -3.95 1.41 -2.07
N VAL A 104 -4.03 1.24 -0.73
CA VAL A 104 -2.90 1.49 0.16
C VAL A 104 -1.75 0.54 -0.18
N GLN A 105 -2.06 -0.74 -0.41
CA GLN A 105 -1.06 -1.76 -0.68
C GLN A 105 -0.41 -1.59 -2.05
N TYR A 106 -1.22 -1.28 -3.07
CA TYR A 106 -0.74 -0.87 -4.38
C TYR A 106 0.22 0.32 -4.30
N ASN A 107 -0.15 1.37 -3.56
CA ASN A 107 0.69 2.56 -3.43
C ASN A 107 1.96 2.28 -2.60
N MET A 108 1.88 1.41 -1.58
CA MET A 108 3.06 0.93 -0.85
C MET A 108 4.03 0.18 -1.76
N LEU A 109 3.57 -0.66 -2.69
CA LEU A 109 4.45 -1.30 -3.68
C LEU A 109 5.19 -0.28 -4.56
N ARG A 110 4.50 0.79 -4.99
CA ARG A 110 5.13 1.88 -5.77
C ARG A 110 6.21 2.60 -4.98
N LEU A 111 5.96 2.87 -3.70
CA LEU A 111 6.93 3.46 -2.78
C LEU A 111 8.14 2.53 -2.57
N ILE A 112 7.89 1.27 -2.27
CA ILE A 112 8.94 0.26 -2.04
C ILE A 112 9.79 0.05 -3.30
N ARG A 113 9.18 0.07 -4.48
CA ARG A 113 9.91 0.03 -5.76
C ARG A 113 10.92 1.17 -5.89
N MET A 114 10.59 2.39 -5.45
CA MET A 114 11.55 3.51 -5.43
C MET A 114 12.72 3.20 -4.48
N LEU A 115 12.43 2.66 -3.29
CA LEU A 115 13.47 2.27 -2.33
C LEU A 115 14.39 1.16 -2.87
N ILE A 116 13.85 0.18 -3.59
CA ILE A 116 14.64 -0.85 -4.30
C ILE A 116 15.55 -0.16 -5.32
N GLN A 117 15.01 0.72 -6.16
CA GLN A 117 15.77 1.40 -7.21
C GLN A 117 16.88 2.30 -6.65
N TRP A 118 16.66 2.98 -5.53
CA TRP A 118 17.66 3.87 -4.93
C TRP A 118 18.74 3.14 -4.15
N THR A 119 18.43 1.98 -3.57
CA THR A 119 19.31 1.36 -2.56
C THR A 119 19.80 -0.03 -2.91
N GLY A 120 19.07 -0.79 -3.75
CA GLY A 120 19.34 -2.20 -4.01
C GLY A 120 19.27 -3.12 -2.79
N LYS A 121 18.71 -2.65 -1.65
CA LYS A 121 18.68 -3.44 -0.40
C LYS A 121 17.59 -4.52 -0.45
N VAL A 122 17.98 -5.76 -0.18
CA VAL A 122 17.09 -6.95 -0.16
C VAL A 122 15.91 -6.80 0.80
N GLN A 123 16.05 -6.03 1.87
CA GLN A 123 14.94 -5.81 2.82
C GLN A 123 13.69 -5.22 2.13
N TYR A 124 13.86 -4.33 1.14
CA TYR A 124 12.74 -3.75 0.41
C TYR A 124 12.16 -4.74 -0.60
N ALA A 125 13.00 -5.60 -1.20
CA ALA A 125 12.54 -6.71 -2.04
C ALA A 125 11.66 -7.68 -1.25
N ASN A 126 12.07 -8.05 -0.02
CA ASN A 126 11.29 -8.90 0.86
C ASN A 126 9.93 -8.27 1.23
N SER A 127 9.90 -6.97 1.49
CA SER A 127 8.65 -6.25 1.76
C SER A 127 7.75 -6.18 0.54
N TYR A 128 8.32 -5.96 -0.65
CA TYR A 128 7.61 -5.96 -1.92
C TYR A 128 6.95 -7.32 -2.15
N GLU A 129 7.73 -8.42 -2.08
CA GLU A 129 7.21 -9.78 -2.27
C GLU A 129 6.08 -10.10 -1.31
N ARG A 130 6.24 -9.74 -0.02
CA ARG A 130 5.22 -10.01 1.00
C ARG A 130 3.89 -9.34 0.66
N ILE A 131 3.89 -8.06 0.30
CA ILE A 131 2.66 -7.37 -0.13
C ILE A 131 2.14 -7.95 -1.45
N TYR A 132 3.03 -8.20 -2.41
CA TYR A 132 2.66 -8.70 -3.74
C TYR A 132 1.93 -10.05 -3.67
N VAL A 133 2.46 -11.01 -2.92
CA VAL A 133 1.85 -12.34 -2.80
C VAL A 133 0.58 -12.30 -1.96
N ASN A 134 0.59 -11.60 -0.82
CA ASN A 134 -0.54 -11.66 0.11
C ASN A 134 -1.68 -10.69 -0.21
N SER A 135 -1.37 -9.51 -0.77
CA SER A 135 -2.33 -8.41 -0.97
C SER A 135 -2.60 -8.06 -2.43
N ILE A 136 -1.80 -8.52 -3.40
CA ILE A 136 -2.08 -8.26 -4.82
C ILE A 136 -2.72 -9.46 -5.51
N TRP A 137 -2.17 -10.66 -5.34
CA TRP A 137 -2.68 -11.85 -6.02
C TRP A 137 -4.12 -12.19 -5.63
N GLY A 138 -4.47 -12.01 -4.35
CA GLY A 138 -5.80 -12.31 -3.83
C GLY A 138 -6.86 -11.26 -4.15
N THR A 139 -6.54 -10.24 -4.95
CA THR A 139 -7.43 -9.09 -5.19
C THR A 139 -8.49 -9.41 -6.21
N GLN A 140 -8.20 -10.25 -7.20
CA GLN A 140 -9.22 -10.74 -8.11
C GLN A 140 -9.79 -12.05 -7.59
N ASN A 141 -11.11 -12.23 -7.68
CA ASN A 141 -11.72 -13.54 -7.48
C ASN A 141 -11.20 -14.49 -8.58
N PRO A 142 -10.61 -15.65 -8.23
CA PRO A 142 -10.10 -16.59 -9.23
C PRO A 142 -11.21 -17.26 -10.06
N GLU A 143 -12.44 -17.33 -9.55
CA GLU A 143 -13.58 -17.97 -10.22
C GLU A 143 -14.43 -16.96 -11.01
N GLU A 144 -14.35 -15.68 -10.67
CA GLU A 144 -15.17 -14.60 -11.26
C GLU A 144 -14.29 -13.47 -11.80
N PRO A 145 -13.89 -13.53 -13.09
CA PRO A 145 -13.11 -12.48 -13.72
C PRO A 145 -13.76 -11.09 -13.58
N GLY A 146 -12.96 -10.09 -13.23
CA GLY A 146 -13.46 -8.72 -13.03
C GLY A 146 -14.12 -8.47 -11.68
N HIS A 147 -14.19 -9.46 -10.79
CA HIS A 147 -14.62 -9.28 -9.40
C HIS A 147 -13.39 -8.96 -8.55
N MET A 148 -13.25 -7.71 -8.13
CA MET A 148 -12.08 -7.20 -7.41
C MET A 148 -12.41 -6.89 -5.95
N LEU A 149 -11.47 -7.19 -5.07
CA LEU A 149 -11.56 -7.01 -3.63
C LEU A 149 -11.26 -5.55 -3.26
N TYR A 150 -12.09 -4.97 -2.39
CA TYR A 150 -11.81 -3.64 -1.84
C TYR A 150 -10.74 -3.69 -0.75
N SER A 151 -10.92 -4.59 0.22
CA SER A 151 -10.10 -4.73 1.41
C SER A 151 -9.91 -6.19 1.79
N TYR A 152 -8.78 -6.52 2.40
CA TYR A 152 -8.48 -7.86 2.89
C TYR A 152 -8.95 -8.04 4.34
N PRO A 153 -9.97 -8.87 4.60
CA PRO A 153 -10.44 -9.12 5.95
C PRO A 153 -9.41 -9.97 6.73
N LEU A 154 -9.15 -9.63 7.99
CA LEU A 154 -8.17 -10.32 8.85
C LEU A 154 -8.76 -10.84 10.17
N GLY A 155 -10.05 -10.57 10.42
CA GLY A 155 -10.77 -11.07 11.59
C GLY A 155 -10.86 -12.61 11.62
N GLU A 156 -11.18 -13.16 12.79
CA GLU A 156 -11.42 -14.59 12.93
C GLU A 156 -12.73 -15.00 12.24
N GLY A 157 -12.70 -16.08 11.44
CA GLY A 157 -13.91 -16.64 10.82
C GLY A 157 -14.56 -15.77 9.74
N VAL A 158 -13.90 -14.69 9.32
CA VAL A 158 -14.37 -13.81 8.24
C VAL A 158 -14.10 -14.41 6.86
N SER A 159 -14.87 -13.97 5.88
CA SER A 159 -14.71 -14.34 4.47
C SER A 159 -14.61 -13.09 3.61
N LYS A 160 -14.34 -13.28 2.31
CA LYS A 160 -14.43 -12.24 1.28
C LYS A 160 -15.76 -12.40 0.52
N PRO A 161 -16.92 -11.99 1.10
CA PRO A 161 -18.20 -12.17 0.42
C PRO A 161 -18.26 -11.30 -0.84
N THR A 162 -19.19 -11.58 -1.75
CA THR A 162 -19.50 -10.62 -2.81
C THR A 162 -20.32 -9.48 -2.19
N SER A 163 -19.80 -8.26 -2.24
CA SER A 163 -20.51 -7.05 -1.86
C SER A 163 -21.65 -6.79 -2.83
N VAL A 164 -22.87 -6.72 -2.30
CA VAL A 164 -24.05 -6.29 -3.06
C VAL A 164 -24.50 -4.94 -2.52
N GLY A 165 -24.72 -3.96 -3.40
CA GLY A 165 -25.31 -2.67 -3.01
C GLY A 165 -24.34 -1.65 -2.40
N GLY A 166 -23.04 -1.73 -2.71
CA GLY A 166 -22.09 -0.66 -2.39
C GLY A 166 -21.41 -0.74 -1.02
N GLY A 167 -21.43 -1.89 -0.35
CA GLY A 167 -20.61 -2.12 0.85
C GLY A 167 -19.15 -2.42 0.52
N ASP A 168 -18.21 -1.85 1.27
CA ASP A 168 -16.75 -1.95 1.04
C ASP A 168 -16.13 -3.23 1.64
N VAL A 169 -16.93 -4.28 1.78
CA VAL A 169 -16.55 -5.55 2.43
C VAL A 169 -16.61 -6.71 1.44
N GLY A 170 -15.45 -7.07 0.88
CA GLY A 170 -15.32 -8.23 0.00
C GLY A 170 -15.20 -7.88 -1.49
N TYR A 171 -15.57 -8.83 -2.35
CA TYR A 171 -15.46 -8.71 -3.81
C TYR A 171 -16.61 -7.89 -4.37
N GLY A 172 -16.31 -6.94 -5.25
CA GLY A 172 -17.34 -6.28 -6.05
C GLY A 172 -17.89 -7.16 -7.17
N THR A 173 -18.67 -6.55 -8.05
CA THR A 173 -19.17 -7.15 -9.29
C THR A 173 -18.55 -6.48 -10.50
N GLN A 174 -18.50 -7.19 -11.62
CA GLN A 174 -17.85 -6.69 -12.83
C GLN A 174 -18.35 -5.33 -13.32
N PHE A 175 -19.66 -5.04 -13.18
CA PHE A 175 -20.29 -3.87 -13.79
C PHE A 175 -20.97 -2.92 -12.78
N ASP A 176 -21.20 -3.35 -11.54
CA ASP A 176 -21.98 -2.57 -10.55
C ASP A 176 -21.14 -2.13 -9.34
N SER A 177 -19.81 -2.30 -9.38
CA SER A 177 -18.88 -1.83 -8.36
C SER A 177 -17.98 -0.70 -8.88
N PHE A 178 -18.11 0.49 -8.29
CA PHE A 178 -17.41 1.70 -8.72
C PHE A 178 -16.58 2.32 -7.58
N TRP A 179 -15.58 1.56 -7.11
CA TRP A 179 -14.72 1.95 -6.01
C TRP A 179 -13.30 2.34 -6.45
N CYS A 180 -12.56 3.06 -5.61
CA CYS A 180 -11.16 3.41 -5.86
C CYS A 180 -10.30 2.16 -6.12
N CYS A 181 -10.53 1.07 -5.37
CA CYS A 181 -9.79 -0.18 -5.47
C CYS A 181 -10.00 -0.90 -6.80
N TYR A 182 -11.16 -0.73 -7.45
CA TYR A 182 -11.43 -1.35 -8.75
C TYR A 182 -10.51 -0.81 -9.84
N THR A 183 -10.45 0.51 -9.95
CA THR A 183 -9.59 1.17 -10.95
C THR A 183 -8.12 0.90 -10.66
N THR A 184 -7.74 0.93 -9.39
CA THR A 184 -6.38 0.61 -8.95
C THR A 184 -6.01 -0.85 -9.24
N ALA A 185 -6.94 -1.79 -9.06
CA ALA A 185 -6.71 -3.20 -9.35
C ALA A 185 -6.49 -3.42 -10.85
N ILE A 186 -7.32 -2.81 -11.70
CA ILE A 186 -7.13 -2.85 -13.16
C ILE A 186 -5.73 -2.35 -13.52
N ASP A 187 -5.28 -1.21 -12.97
CA ASP A 187 -3.93 -0.70 -13.22
C ASP A 187 -2.84 -1.67 -12.74
N GLN A 188 -2.98 -2.23 -11.54
CA GLN A 188 -2.03 -3.20 -10.98
C GLN A 188 -1.90 -4.46 -11.85
N TRP A 189 -3.02 -5.01 -12.34
CA TRP A 189 -3.00 -6.20 -13.18
C TRP A 189 -2.27 -5.98 -14.51
N THR A 190 -2.24 -4.75 -15.04
CA THR A 190 -1.43 -4.43 -16.24
C THR A 190 0.07 -4.37 -15.98
N LYS A 191 0.51 -4.34 -14.71
CA LYS A 191 1.91 -4.10 -14.32
C LYS A 191 2.48 -5.19 -13.43
N MET A 192 1.87 -6.39 -13.43
CA MET A 192 2.31 -7.52 -12.61
C MET A 192 3.77 -7.92 -12.81
N SER A 193 4.35 -7.62 -13.98
CA SER A 193 5.75 -7.95 -14.31
C SER A 193 6.76 -6.82 -14.02
N ASP A 194 6.32 -5.64 -13.61
CA ASP A 194 7.16 -4.44 -13.63
C ASP A 194 8.35 -4.48 -12.66
N SER A 195 8.26 -5.31 -11.62
CA SER A 195 9.20 -5.45 -10.51
C SER A 195 9.78 -6.86 -10.40
N ILE A 196 9.68 -7.68 -11.44
CA ILE A 196 10.33 -9.00 -11.48
C ILE A 196 11.85 -8.84 -11.58
N TYR A 197 12.31 -7.94 -12.46
CA TYR A 197 13.72 -7.70 -12.71
C TYR A 197 14.07 -6.22 -12.53
N PHE A 198 15.26 -5.94 -12.00
CA PHE A 198 15.87 -4.62 -12.01
C PHE A 198 17.23 -4.70 -12.69
N ARG A 199 17.68 -3.60 -13.28
CA ARG A 199 18.98 -3.51 -13.96
C ARG A 199 19.78 -2.33 -13.42
N GLN A 200 21.05 -2.57 -13.12
CA GLN A 200 22.02 -1.51 -12.84
C GLN A 200 23.29 -1.80 -13.65
N ASN A 201 23.64 -0.89 -14.57
CA ASN A 201 24.76 -1.07 -15.49
C ASN A 201 24.67 -2.39 -16.28
N SER A 202 25.64 -3.29 -16.10
CA SER A 202 25.71 -4.63 -16.69
C SER A 202 25.11 -5.73 -15.81
N SER A 203 24.61 -5.40 -14.62
CA SER A 203 24.05 -6.35 -13.66
C SER A 203 22.53 -6.40 -13.75
N ILE A 204 21.99 -7.61 -13.63
CA ILE A 204 20.55 -7.88 -13.52
C ILE A 204 20.28 -8.41 -12.11
N TYR A 205 19.26 -7.86 -11.47
CA TYR A 205 18.74 -8.29 -10.17
C TYR A 205 17.42 -9.00 -10.41
N VAL A 206 17.34 -10.26 -10.00
CA VAL A 206 16.10 -11.04 -9.99
C VAL A 206 15.42 -10.79 -8.65
N ASN A 207 14.30 -10.07 -8.67
CA ASN A 207 13.59 -9.61 -7.47
C ASN A 207 12.41 -10.51 -7.11
N LEU A 208 11.65 -10.99 -8.09
CA LEU A 208 10.53 -11.91 -7.88
C LEU A 208 10.74 -13.21 -8.65
N PHE A 209 10.40 -14.35 -8.03
CA PHE A 209 10.50 -15.68 -8.66
C PHE A 209 9.16 -16.10 -9.27
N VAL A 210 8.80 -15.45 -10.37
CA VAL A 210 7.59 -15.73 -11.16
C VAL A 210 7.96 -16.06 -12.60
N SER A 211 7.21 -16.98 -13.21
CA SER A 211 7.41 -17.38 -14.61
C SER A 211 7.32 -16.16 -15.53
N SER A 212 8.40 -15.84 -16.24
CA SER A 212 8.54 -14.67 -17.11
C SER A 212 9.66 -14.89 -18.13
N GLU A 213 9.60 -14.13 -19.24
CA GLU A 213 10.61 -14.08 -20.32
C GLU A 213 11.02 -12.62 -20.59
#